data_AF-A0A918ZXC3-F1
#
_entry.id   AF-A0A918ZXC3-F1
#
_cell.length_a   1.000
_cell.length_b   1.000
_cell.length_c   1.000
_cell.angle_alpha   90.00
_cell.angle_beta   90.00
_cell.angle_gamma   90.00
#
_symmetry.space_group_name_H-M   'P 1'
#
loop_
_entity.id
_entity.type
_entity.pdbx_description
1 polymer ?
#
loop_
_entity_poly.entity_id
_entity_poly.type
_entity_poly.pdbx_seq_one_letter_code
_entity_poly.pdbx_strand_id
1 'polypeptide(L)'
;MDDVGDEREARARSLDPRERDILALERRGFAGPGAKERAIREELGLSPVRYYQLLNALLDDTRALAHDPVTVNRLRRVREARRSER
;
A
#
# COMPACT_ATOMS: atom_id res chain seq x y z
N MET A 1 27.08 -15.65 18.20
CA MET A 1 27.23 -14.90 16.93
C MET A 1 25.93 -15.11 16.18
N ASP A 2 24.81 -14.60 16.72
CA ASP A 2 23.46 -15.06 16.34
C ASP A 2 22.42 -13.93 16.28
N ASP A 3 22.86 -12.67 16.25
CA ASP A 3 21.98 -11.48 16.30
C ASP A 3 21.45 -11.07 14.91
N VAL A 4 22.13 -11.48 13.82
CA VAL A 4 21.79 -11.07 12.44
C VAL A 4 20.55 -11.80 11.88
N GLY A 5 20.16 -12.93 12.48
CA GLY A 5 19.03 -13.75 12.04
C GLY A 5 17.67 -13.12 12.35
N ASP A 6 17.52 -12.58 13.56
CA ASP A 6 16.25 -12.03 14.06
C ASP A 6 15.87 -10.73 13.35
N GLU A 7 16.83 -9.85 13.06
CA GLU A 7 16.57 -8.60 12.34
C GLU A 7 16.09 -8.83 10.90
N ARG A 8 16.61 -9.86 10.22
CA ARG A 8 16.19 -10.20 8.85
C ARG A 8 14.78 -10.77 8.83
N GLU A 9 14.44 -11.63 9.79
CA GLU A 9 13.07 -12.15 9.93
C GLU A 9 12.09 -11.07 10.37
N ALA A 10 12.49 -10.16 11.26
CA ALA A 10 11.67 -9.01 11.65
C ALA A 10 11.42 -8.10 10.43
N ARG A 11 12.44 -7.86 9.61
CA ARG A 11 12.30 -7.08 8.37
C ARG A 11 11.38 -7.77 7.36
N ALA A 12 11.44 -9.09 7.23
CA ALA A 12 10.54 -9.87 6.39
C ALA A 12 9.07 -9.79 6.89
N ARG A 13 8.87 -9.76 8.21
CA ARG A 13 7.55 -9.65 8.86
C ARG A 13 6.96 -8.23 8.83
N SER A 14 7.77 -7.21 8.58
CA SER A 14 7.34 -5.80 8.54
C SER A 14 7.21 -5.26 7.12
N LEU A 15 6.34 -4.27 6.92
CA LEU A 15 6.31 -3.51 5.68
C LEU A 15 7.60 -2.72 5.48
N ASP A 16 8.09 -2.65 4.25
CA ASP A 16 9.15 -1.73 3.89
C ASP A 16 8.66 -0.25 3.96
N PRO A 17 9.57 0.74 3.94
CA PRO A 17 9.17 2.15 3.97
C PRO A 17 8.24 2.57 2.83
N ARG A 18 8.51 2.11 1.61
CA ARG A 18 7.70 2.43 0.43
C ARG A 18 6.29 1.85 0.51
N GLU A 19 6.15 0.63 1.02
CA GLU A 19 4.85 0.00 1.25
C GLU A 19 4.01 0.80 2.27
N ARG A 20 4.66 1.29 3.34
CA ARG A 20 4.03 2.18 4.32
C ARG A 20 3.64 3.52 3.72
N ASP A 21 4.49 4.11 2.89
CA ASP A 21 4.21 5.39 2.23
C ASP A 21 3.03 5.28 1.25
N ILE A 22 2.90 4.15 0.54
CA ILE A 22 1.73 3.86 -0.31
C ILE A 22 0.44 3.86 0.53
N LEU A 23 0.42 3.14 1.65
CA LEU A 23 -0.76 3.11 2.53
C LEU A 23 -1.05 4.48 3.16
N ALA A 24 -0.01 5.23 3.52
CA ALA A 24 -0.15 6.59 4.03
C ALA A 24 -0.75 7.53 2.98
N LEU A 25 -0.35 7.40 1.71
CA LEU A 25 -0.91 8.18 0.61
C LEU A 25 -2.40 7.86 0.41
N GLU A 26 -2.81 6.60 0.54
CA GLU A 26 -4.23 6.20 0.45
C GLU A 26 -5.12 6.71 1.59
N ARG A 27 -4.55 7.13 2.72
CA ARG A 27 -5.32 7.76 3.80
C ARG A 27 -5.74 9.20 3.47
N ARG A 28 -5.08 9.85 2.51
CA ARG A 28 -5.31 11.25 2.19
C ARG A 28 -6.57 11.46 1.33
N GLY A 29 -7.25 12.57 1.56
CA GLY A 29 -8.31 13.07 0.69
C GLY A 29 -7.70 13.82 -0.49
N PHE A 30 -7.90 13.33 -1.71
CA PHE A 30 -7.53 14.03 -2.94
C PHE A 30 -8.77 14.57 -3.63
N ALA A 31 -8.68 15.80 -4.17
CA ALA A 31 -9.77 16.43 -4.91
C ALA A 31 -10.17 15.66 -6.20
N GLY A 32 -9.29 14.78 -6.70
CA GLY A 32 -9.59 13.91 -7.83
C GLY A 32 -8.38 13.07 -8.28
N PRO A 33 -8.54 12.20 -9.30
CA PRO A 33 -7.50 11.29 -9.77
C PRO A 33 -6.21 12.00 -10.18
N GLY A 34 -6.30 13.15 -10.86
CA GLY A 34 -5.12 13.90 -11.30
C GLY A 34 -4.29 14.46 -10.14
N ALA A 35 -4.93 14.92 -9.06
CA ALA A 35 -4.22 15.39 -7.86
C ALA A 35 -3.49 14.24 -7.16
N LYS A 36 -4.14 13.07 -7.07
CA LYS A 36 -3.53 11.86 -6.52
C LYS A 36 -2.35 11.38 -7.35
N GLU A 37 -2.48 11.34 -8.68
CA GLU A 37 -1.39 10.91 -9.56
C GLU A 37 -0.18 11.83 -9.53
N ARG A 38 -0.37 13.14 -9.36
CA ARG A 38 0.76 14.06 -9.13
C ARG A 38 1.48 13.73 -7.83
N ALA A 39 0.75 13.56 -6.73
CA ALA A 39 1.34 13.18 -5.44
C ALA A 39 2.10 11.84 -5.52
N ILE A 40 1.54 10.84 -6.23
CA ILE A 40 2.22 9.56 -6.47
C ILE A 40 3.57 9.76 -7.17
N ARG A 41 3.62 10.61 -8.21
CA ARG A 41 4.85 10.87 -8.95
C ARG A 41 5.86 11.67 -8.14
N GLU A 42 5.41 12.74 -7.49
CA GLU A 42 6.27 13.70 -6.79
C GLU A 42 6.80 13.16 -5.47
N GLU A 43 5.97 12.44 -4.70
CA GLU A 43 6.33 12.00 -3.35
C GLU A 43 6.94 10.59 -3.33
N LEU A 44 6.46 9.68 -4.20
CA LEU A 44 6.91 8.28 -4.21
C LEU A 44 7.88 7.97 -5.36
N GLY A 45 8.02 8.87 -6.33
CA GLY A 45 8.81 8.63 -7.54
C GLY A 45 8.28 7.47 -8.38
N LEU A 46 6.98 7.18 -8.30
CA LEU A 46 6.34 6.04 -8.98
C LEU A 46 5.49 6.52 -10.16
N SER A 47 5.46 5.70 -11.22
CA SER A 47 4.40 5.85 -12.23
C SER A 47 3.05 5.41 -11.64
N PRO A 48 1.91 5.98 -12.09
CA PRO A 48 0.59 5.54 -11.63
C PRO A 48 0.36 4.04 -11.79
N VAL A 49 0.82 3.45 -12.90
CA VAL A 49 0.71 2.01 -13.15
C VAL A 49 1.44 1.20 -12.09
N ARG A 50 2.72 1.53 -11.81
CA ARG A 50 3.51 0.82 -10.80
C ARG A 50 2.91 0.98 -9.40
N TYR A 51 2.40 2.17 -9.10
CA TYR A 51 1.72 2.45 -7.84
C TYR A 51 0.53 1.52 -7.62
N TYR A 52 -0.40 1.44 -8.59
CA TYR A 52 -1.58 0.59 -8.43
C TYR A 52 -1.26 -0.91 -8.43
N GLN A 53 -0.18 -1.33 -9.10
CA GLN A 53 0.30 -2.72 -8.98
C GLN A 53 0.75 -3.04 -7.55
N LEU A 54 1.60 -2.18 -6.96
CA LEU A 54 2.07 -2.35 -5.59
C LEU A 54 0.93 -2.27 -4.59
N LEU A 55 0.03 -1.29 -4.76
CA LEU A 55 -1.14 -1.17 -3.92
C LEU A 55 -1.99 -2.44 -3.95
N ASN A 56 -2.26 -2.99 -5.15
CA ASN A 56 -3.04 -4.22 -5.26
C ASN A 56 -2.36 -5.40 -4.57
N ALA A 57 -1.03 -5.52 -4.64
CA ALA A 57 -0.29 -6.55 -3.90
C ALA A 57 -0.43 -6.37 -2.39
N LEU A 58 -0.31 -5.13 -1.88
CA LEU A 58 -0.51 -4.82 -0.46
C LEU A 58 -1.92 -5.15 0.02
N LEU A 59 -2.93 -5.00 -0.85
CA LEU A 59 -4.29 -5.40 -0.49
C LEU A 59 -4.44 -6.90 -0.29
N ASP A 60 -3.50 -7.74 -0.67
CA ASP A 60 -3.54 -9.19 -0.41
C ASP A 60 -2.53 -9.62 0.68
N ASP A 61 -1.73 -8.68 1.21
CA ASP A 61 -0.69 -8.92 2.20
C ASP A 61 -1.21 -8.81 3.65
N THR A 62 -0.95 -9.82 4.47
CA THR A 62 -1.31 -9.84 5.90
C THR A 62 -0.53 -8.80 6.71
N ARG A 63 0.70 -8.47 6.31
CA ARG A 63 1.53 -7.42 6.95
C ARG A 63 0.91 -6.05 6.76
N ALA A 64 0.34 -5.79 5.58
CA ALA A 64 -0.39 -4.56 5.30
C ALA A 64 -1.68 -4.47 6.14
N LEU A 65 -2.42 -5.58 6.24
CA LEU A 65 -3.61 -5.66 7.09
C LEU A 65 -3.29 -5.43 8.57
N ALA A 66 -2.17 -5.98 9.06
CA ALA A 66 -1.72 -5.77 10.44
C ALA A 66 -1.26 -4.31 10.68
N HIS A 67 -0.67 -3.67 9.67
CA HIS A 67 -0.16 -2.31 9.79
C HIS A 67 -1.25 -1.23 9.72
N ASP A 68 -2.19 -1.33 8.76
CA ASP A 68 -3.28 -0.37 8.58
C ASP A 68 -4.60 -1.09 8.20
N PRO A 69 -5.26 -1.74 9.18
CA PRO A 69 -6.44 -2.56 8.91
C PRO A 69 -7.61 -1.75 8.35
N VAL A 70 -7.75 -0.48 8.73
CA VAL A 70 -8.87 0.36 8.29
C VAL A 70 -8.73 0.71 6.81
N THR A 71 -7.56 1.21 6.40
CA THR A 71 -7.30 1.58 5.00
C THR A 71 -7.35 0.36 4.09
N VAL A 72 -6.71 -0.74 4.50
CA VAL A 72 -6.65 -1.97 3.70
C VAL A 72 -8.05 -2.56 3.50
N ASN A 73 -8.85 -2.70 4.56
CA ASN A 73 -10.21 -3.25 4.42
C ASN A 73 -11.12 -2.34 3.57
N ARG A 74 -11.03 -1.02 3.72
CA ARG A 74 -11.78 -0.07 2.88
C ARG A 74 -11.45 -0.27 1.40
N LEU A 75 -10.16 -0.35 1.07
CA LEU A 75 -9.70 -0.54 -0.31
C LEU A 75 -10.06 -1.93 -0.87
N ARG A 76 -9.99 -2.99 -0.06
CA ARG A 76 -10.46 -4.33 -0.44
C ARG A 76 -11.93 -4.30 -0.85
N ARG A 77 -12.80 -3.66 -0.06
CA ARG A 77 -14.23 -3.51 -0.38
C ARG A 77 -14.46 -2.74 -1.68
N VAL A 78 -13.74 -1.63 -1.90
CA VAL A 78 -13.83 -0.87 -3.17
C VAL A 78 -13.39 -1.72 -4.35
N ARG A 79 -12.32 -2.51 -4.22
CA ARG A 79 -11.84 -3.42 -5.27
C ARG A 79 -12.86 -4.52 -5.58
N GLU A 80 -13.52 -5.05 -4.55
CA GLU A 80 -14.55 -6.08 -4.69
C GLU A 80 -15.82 -5.55 -5.40
N ALA A 81 -16.32 -4.38 -5.00
CA ALA A 81 -17.46 -3.74 -5.64
C ALA A 81 -17.23 -3.51 -7.16
N ARG A 82 -16.02 -3.06 -7.52
CA ARG A 82 -15.62 -2.88 -8.94
C ARG A 82 -15.52 -4.19 -9.73
N ARG A 83 -15.36 -5.33 -9.05
CA ARG A 83 -15.33 -6.66 -9.69
C ARG A 83 -16.73 -7.22 -9.88
N SER A 84 -17.66 -6.95 -8.96
CA SER A 84 -19.05 -7.39 -9.09
C SER A 84 -19.85 -6.61 -10.14
N GLU A 85 -19.41 -5.41 -10.50
CA GLU A 85 -20.04 -4.57 -11.54
C GLU A 85 -19.63 -4.96 -12.98
N ARG A 86 -18.72 -5.94 -13.15
CA ARG A 86 -18.22 -6.41 -14.45
C ARG A 86 -18.90 -7.72 -14.84
#